data_AF-A0A9R1A7Y0-F1
#
_entry.id   AF-A0A9R1A7Y0-F1
#
_cell.length_a   1.000
_cell.length_b   1.000
_cell.length_c   1.000
_cell.angle_alpha   90.00
_cell.angle_beta   90.00
_cell.angle_gamma   90.00
#
_symmetry.space_group_name_H-M   'P 1'
#
loop_
_entity.id
_entity.type
_entity.pdbx_description
1 polymer ?
#
loop_
_entity_poly.entity_id
_entity_poly.type
_entity_poly.pdbx_seq_one_letter_code
_entity_poly.pdbx_strand_id
1 'polypeptide(L)'
;MAAPSTALRRLPTPTQAAERGESEKPAGGSGKSGVAPEQADGDDDSGRQEDAAAADEGYPQMTEKQKKLFELQLKMNEARKANQQAMVAEKKRMEPRGESRGVSKEKWLEDRKKKIGKLLDSNGLDMSKSYMLDTQDMAEAKYKKWEKEPAPHGWDVFNQKTLYDAYKKRTKNIEVDMDAYNRAKETDPEFYREASSLQYGKVSRVAEPNIDRMVNELKERDEKRKAFSRRRKFNEDKDVDSINDRNEHFNKKIERAFGKYTLEIKNNLERGTALPD
;
A
#
# COMPACT_ATOMS: atom_id res chain seq x y z
N MET A 1 -29.50 13.02 62.23
CA MET A 1 -30.26 13.59 61.09
C MET A 1 -29.56 13.09 59.83
N ALA A 2 -29.90 11.92 59.27
CA ALA A 2 -31.00 11.68 58.30
C ALA A 2 -30.99 12.76 57.18
N ALA A 3 -30.78 12.49 55.89
CA ALA A 3 -31.21 11.36 55.05
C ALA A 3 -30.31 11.26 53.76
N PRO A 4 -30.64 10.50 52.69
CA PRO A 4 -29.86 9.31 52.32
C PRO A 4 -29.25 9.31 50.90
N SER A 5 -28.32 8.37 50.72
CA SER A 5 -27.69 7.95 49.47
C SER A 5 -28.72 7.57 48.40
N THR A 6 -28.67 8.25 47.25
CA THR A 6 -29.53 7.95 46.09
C THR A 6 -28.76 7.08 45.10
N ALA A 7 -29.09 5.79 45.09
CA ALA A 7 -28.61 4.83 44.12
C ALA A 7 -29.22 5.11 42.74
N LEU A 8 -28.39 5.45 41.75
CA LEU A 8 -28.80 5.49 40.35
C LEU A 8 -28.98 4.05 39.83
N ARG A 9 -30.24 3.64 39.63
CA ARG A 9 -30.61 2.44 38.86
C ARG A 9 -30.08 2.56 37.42
N ARG A 10 -29.17 1.65 37.03
CA ARG A 10 -28.90 1.37 35.62
C ARG A 10 -30.12 0.67 35.00
N LEU A 11 -30.71 1.30 34.00
CA LEU A 11 -31.66 0.65 33.09
C LEU A 11 -30.87 -0.24 32.10
N PRO A 12 -31.34 -1.46 31.77
CA PRO A 12 -30.70 -2.31 30.78
C PRO A 12 -30.99 -1.81 29.36
N THR A 13 -29.95 -1.66 28.55
CA THR A 13 -30.05 -1.42 27.11
C THR A 13 -30.46 -2.71 26.39
N PRO A 14 -31.42 -2.67 25.44
CA PRO A 14 -31.80 -3.85 24.67
C PRO A 14 -30.74 -4.21 23.64
N THR A 15 -30.14 -5.40 23.80
CA THR A 15 -29.35 -6.09 22.78
C THR A 15 -30.31 -6.60 21.71
N GLN A 16 -30.35 -5.97 20.53
CA GLN A 16 -30.91 -6.59 19.33
C GLN A 16 -29.79 -7.17 18.50
N ALA A 17 -29.74 -8.50 18.50
CA ALA A 17 -29.06 -9.32 17.51
C ALA A 17 -29.79 -9.15 16.18
N ALA A 18 -29.06 -8.75 15.14
CA ALA A 18 -29.53 -8.83 13.76
C ALA A 18 -28.78 -9.98 13.08
N GLU A 19 -29.43 -11.14 13.07
CA GLU A 19 -29.13 -12.24 12.16
C GLU A 19 -29.26 -11.73 10.72
N ARG A 20 -28.17 -11.81 9.95
CA ARG A 20 -28.25 -11.77 8.48
C ARG A 20 -28.32 -13.20 8.00
N GLY A 21 -29.52 -13.62 7.65
CA GLY A 21 -29.74 -14.81 6.82
C GLY A 21 -29.26 -14.52 5.40
N GLU A 22 -28.36 -15.36 4.90
CA GLU A 22 -28.11 -15.52 3.48
C GLU A 22 -28.96 -16.69 2.96
N SER A 23 -29.83 -16.37 2.02
CA SER A 23 -30.71 -17.31 1.33
C SER A 23 -29.96 -18.01 0.20
N GLU A 24 -29.87 -19.33 0.29
CA GLU A 24 -29.53 -20.24 -0.81
C GLU A 24 -30.63 -20.27 -1.89
N LYS A 25 -30.23 -20.41 -3.16
CA LYS A 25 -31.03 -21.03 -4.24
C LYS A 25 -30.11 -21.63 -5.33
N PRO A 26 -30.59 -22.60 -6.13
CA PRO A 26 -29.96 -23.91 -6.20
C PRO A 26 -29.31 -24.28 -7.55
N ALA A 27 -28.67 -25.45 -7.52
CA ALA A 27 -28.00 -26.18 -8.59
C ALA A 27 -28.89 -26.64 -9.75
N GLY A 28 -28.26 -26.82 -10.92
CA GLY A 28 -28.74 -27.60 -12.05
C GLY A 28 -27.62 -27.85 -13.08
N GLY A 29 -27.15 -29.10 -13.17
CA GLY A 29 -26.22 -29.60 -14.20
C GLY A 29 -26.88 -29.65 -15.59
N SER A 30 -26.25 -30.08 -16.69
CA SER A 30 -25.17 -31.04 -16.92
C SER A 30 -24.80 -31.00 -18.42
N GLY A 31 -23.62 -31.49 -18.81
CA GLY A 31 -23.32 -31.77 -20.23
C GLY A 31 -21.84 -31.98 -20.55
N LYS A 32 -21.43 -33.25 -20.62
CA LYS A 32 -20.05 -33.76 -20.81
C LYS A 32 -19.55 -33.71 -22.26
N SER A 33 -18.23 -33.53 -22.44
CA SER A 33 -17.28 -34.39 -23.21
C SER A 33 -15.96 -33.60 -23.35
N GLY A 34 -14.74 -34.13 -23.37
CA GLY A 34 -14.16 -35.46 -23.25
C GLY A 34 -12.66 -35.27 -22.91
N VAL A 35 -12.08 -36.26 -22.26
CA VAL A 35 -10.74 -36.24 -21.63
C VAL A 35 -9.67 -36.82 -22.58
N ALA A 36 -8.44 -36.29 -22.42
CA ALA A 36 -7.10 -36.89 -22.64
C ALA A 36 -6.25 -36.25 -23.77
N PRO A 37 -4.91 -36.29 -23.68
CA PRO A 37 -4.07 -36.09 -22.50
C PRO A 37 -2.93 -35.08 -22.74
N GLU A 38 -2.35 -34.67 -21.62
CA GLU A 38 -1.14 -33.86 -21.47
C GLU A 38 0.10 -34.63 -21.95
N GLN A 39 0.85 -34.07 -22.90
CA GLN A 39 2.23 -34.46 -23.19
C GLN A 39 3.15 -33.37 -22.67
N ALA A 40 3.92 -33.77 -21.66
CA ALA A 40 5.10 -33.08 -21.20
C ALA A 40 6.21 -33.28 -22.23
N ASP A 41 6.62 -32.22 -22.91
CA ASP A 41 7.93 -32.15 -23.54
C ASP A 41 8.69 -30.99 -22.89
N GLY A 42 9.53 -31.36 -21.93
CA GLY A 42 10.65 -30.54 -21.54
C GLY A 42 11.73 -30.69 -22.60
N ASP A 43 12.03 -29.61 -23.30
CA ASP A 43 13.32 -29.44 -23.95
C ASP A 43 13.96 -28.18 -23.38
N ASP A 44 14.77 -28.42 -22.35
CA ASP A 44 15.93 -27.63 -22.00
C ASP A 44 16.98 -27.83 -23.10
N ASP A 45 17.06 -26.90 -24.05
CA ASP A 45 18.28 -26.72 -24.85
C ASP A 45 18.83 -25.33 -24.57
N SER A 46 19.34 -25.21 -23.35
CA SER A 46 20.27 -24.15 -22.98
C SER A 46 21.65 -24.46 -23.54
N GLY A 47 22.03 -23.72 -24.58
CA GLY A 47 23.44 -23.46 -24.88
C GLY A 47 24.04 -24.27 -26.01
N ARG A 48 23.87 -23.78 -27.24
CA ARG A 48 24.92 -23.87 -28.26
C ARG A 48 24.88 -22.66 -29.19
N GLN A 49 25.54 -21.60 -28.73
CA GLN A 49 26.11 -20.61 -29.63
C GLN A 49 27.32 -21.31 -30.28
N GLU A 50 27.08 -22.04 -31.37
CA GLU A 50 28.17 -22.56 -32.19
C GLU A 50 28.47 -21.56 -33.30
N ASP A 51 29.72 -21.13 -33.28
CA ASP A 51 30.36 -20.30 -34.27
C ASP A 51 30.05 -20.79 -35.68
N ALA A 52 29.67 -19.85 -36.55
CA ALA A 52 29.35 -20.06 -37.97
C ALA A 52 30.61 -20.39 -38.83
N ALA A 53 31.53 -21.19 -38.31
CA ALA A 53 32.85 -21.41 -38.88
C ALA A 53 33.37 -22.85 -38.73
N ALA A 54 32.50 -23.87 -38.80
CA ALA A 54 32.92 -25.26 -39.05
C ALA A 54 31.70 -26.15 -39.38
N ALA A 55 31.32 -26.26 -40.66
CA ALA A 55 30.22 -27.14 -41.09
C ALA A 55 30.59 -28.01 -42.29
N ASP A 56 31.86 -28.42 -42.42
CA ASP A 56 32.23 -29.44 -43.43
C ASP A 56 32.15 -30.88 -42.87
N GLU A 57 32.10 -31.07 -41.55
CA GLU A 57 32.11 -32.42 -40.96
C GLU A 57 31.00 -32.64 -39.94
N GLY A 58 29.78 -32.89 -40.45
CA GLY A 58 28.66 -33.40 -39.67
C GLY A 58 27.58 -33.95 -40.60
N TYR A 59 27.11 -35.17 -40.35
CA TYR A 59 26.15 -35.96 -41.15
C TYR A 59 26.73 -36.71 -42.38
N PRO A 60 27.40 -37.87 -42.15
CA PRO A 60 27.99 -38.71 -43.20
C PRO A 60 26.97 -39.47 -44.08
N GLN A 61 25.66 -39.39 -43.81
CA GLN A 61 24.62 -40.13 -44.54
C GLN A 61 23.65 -39.27 -45.35
N MET A 62 23.84 -37.95 -45.41
CA MET A 62 23.00 -37.08 -46.22
C MET A 62 23.73 -36.74 -47.52
N THR A 63 23.11 -37.02 -48.67
CA THR A 63 23.59 -36.54 -49.98
C THR A 63 23.67 -35.01 -49.97
N GLU A 64 24.54 -34.41 -50.78
CA GLU A 64 24.75 -32.94 -50.80
C GLU A 64 23.43 -32.15 -50.99
N LYS A 65 22.49 -32.71 -51.74
CA LYS A 65 21.13 -32.16 -51.90
C LYS A 65 20.32 -32.16 -50.61
N GLN A 66 20.44 -33.21 -49.78
CA GLN A 66 19.76 -33.31 -48.48
C GLN A 66 20.40 -32.40 -47.44
N LYS A 67 21.73 -32.23 -47.45
CA LYS A 67 22.43 -31.25 -46.60
C LYS A 67 21.96 -29.83 -46.90
N LYS A 68 21.90 -29.47 -48.19
CA LYS A 68 21.39 -28.17 -48.64
C LYS A 68 19.91 -27.96 -48.31
N LEU A 69 19.08 -29.01 -48.35
CA LEU A 69 17.67 -28.95 -47.93
C LEU A 69 17.55 -28.69 -46.42
N PHE A 70 18.36 -29.39 -45.60
CA PHE A 70 18.37 -29.23 -44.15
C PHE A 70 18.81 -27.82 -43.74
N GLU A 71 19.87 -27.30 -44.36
CA GLU A 71 20.31 -25.92 -44.17
C GLU A 71 19.19 -24.91 -44.52
N LEU A 72 18.47 -25.16 -45.62
CA LEU A 72 17.34 -24.32 -46.03
C LEU A 72 16.18 -24.38 -45.02
N GLN A 73 15.91 -25.57 -44.47
CA GLN A 73 14.90 -25.78 -43.44
C GLN A 73 15.29 -25.11 -42.12
N LEU A 74 16.57 -25.19 -41.73
CA LEU A 74 17.10 -24.52 -40.54
C LEU A 74 16.97 -23.00 -40.68
N LYS A 75 17.38 -22.46 -41.83
CA LYS A 75 17.24 -21.04 -42.17
C LYS A 75 15.78 -20.58 -42.21
N MET A 76 14.87 -21.44 -42.68
CA MET A 76 13.43 -21.17 -42.65
C MET A 76 12.89 -21.16 -41.21
N ASN A 77 13.33 -22.08 -40.36
CA ASN A 77 12.93 -22.13 -38.96
C ASN A 77 13.47 -20.93 -38.17
N GLU A 78 14.72 -20.54 -38.43
CA GLU A 78 15.33 -19.33 -37.91
C GLU A 78 14.54 -18.08 -38.34
N ALA A 79 14.20 -17.97 -39.62
CA ALA A 79 13.38 -16.87 -40.14
C ALA A 79 11.98 -16.83 -39.49
N ARG A 80 11.35 -18.00 -39.29
CA ARG A 80 10.06 -18.09 -38.57
C ARG A 80 10.19 -17.61 -37.12
N LYS A 81 11.24 -18.04 -36.42
CA LYS A 81 11.51 -17.65 -35.02
C LYS A 81 11.82 -16.16 -34.91
N ALA A 82 12.64 -15.62 -35.81
CA ALA A 82 12.97 -14.21 -35.88
C ALA A 82 11.72 -13.36 -36.17
N ASN A 83 10.87 -13.79 -37.10
CA ASN A 83 9.61 -13.10 -37.40
C ASN A 83 8.64 -13.15 -36.21
N GLN A 84 8.52 -14.28 -35.53
CA GLN A 84 7.69 -14.42 -34.33
C GLN A 84 8.21 -13.53 -33.19
N GLN A 85 9.53 -13.49 -32.98
CA GLN A 85 10.16 -12.60 -32.00
C GLN A 85 9.96 -11.12 -32.34
N ALA A 86 10.11 -10.74 -33.60
CA ALA A 86 9.89 -9.37 -34.07
C ALA A 86 8.43 -8.95 -33.88
N MET A 87 7.46 -9.81 -34.22
CA MET A 87 6.05 -9.58 -34.00
C MET A 87 5.70 -9.40 -32.51
N VAL A 88 6.28 -10.22 -31.63
CA VAL A 88 6.10 -10.09 -30.18
C VAL A 88 6.74 -8.79 -29.66
N ALA A 89 7.92 -8.43 -30.14
CA ALA A 89 8.60 -7.19 -29.78
C ALA A 89 7.83 -5.94 -30.24
N GLU A 90 7.27 -5.98 -31.45
CA GLU A 90 6.41 -4.92 -31.99
C GLU A 90 5.11 -4.80 -31.20
N LYS A 91 4.44 -5.92 -30.92
CA LYS A 91 3.26 -5.95 -30.04
C LYS A 91 3.55 -5.36 -28.67
N LYS A 92 4.69 -5.69 -28.07
CA LYS A 92 5.14 -5.14 -26.77
C LYS A 92 5.51 -3.65 -26.83
N ARG A 93 5.88 -3.14 -28.01
CA ARG A 93 6.15 -1.71 -28.25
C ARG A 93 4.87 -0.91 -28.50
N MET A 94 3.88 -1.54 -29.15
CA MET A 94 2.56 -0.97 -29.46
C MET A 94 1.59 -1.05 -28.27
N GLU A 95 1.74 -2.06 -27.41
CA GLU A 95 1.07 -2.06 -26.12
C GLU A 95 1.54 -0.83 -25.32
N PRO A 96 0.61 -0.01 -24.80
CA PRO A 96 1.00 1.11 -23.96
C PRO A 96 1.81 0.54 -22.80
N ARG A 97 3.03 1.05 -22.59
CA ARG A 97 3.83 0.72 -21.40
C ARG A 97 3.01 1.14 -20.19
N GLY A 98 2.21 0.20 -19.66
CA GLY A 98 1.60 0.35 -18.35
C GLY A 98 2.73 0.67 -17.39
N GLU A 99 2.64 1.82 -16.73
CA GLU A 99 3.67 2.37 -15.86
C GLU A 99 4.17 1.28 -14.91
N SER A 100 5.33 0.70 -15.22
CA SER A 100 6.01 -0.24 -14.32
C SER A 100 6.66 0.58 -13.21
N ARG A 101 5.82 1.19 -12.37
CA ARG A 101 6.20 1.69 -11.06
C ARG A 101 6.52 0.47 -10.19
N GLY A 102 7.79 0.06 -10.21
CA GLY A 102 8.27 -1.13 -9.51
C GLY A 102 7.76 -2.42 -10.13
N VAL A 103 8.22 -3.56 -9.61
CA VAL A 103 7.57 -4.85 -9.87
C VAL A 103 6.07 -4.64 -9.68
N SER A 104 5.26 -4.80 -10.74
CA SER A 104 3.80 -4.63 -10.65
C SER A 104 3.34 -5.34 -9.40
N LYS A 105 2.61 -4.63 -8.52
CA LYS A 105 2.09 -5.19 -7.26
C LYS A 105 1.47 -6.57 -7.48
N GLU A 106 0.89 -6.78 -8.65
CA GLU A 106 0.40 -8.05 -9.18
C GLU A 106 1.47 -9.14 -9.27
N LYS A 107 2.59 -8.90 -9.96
CA LYS A 107 3.72 -9.85 -10.04
C LYS A 107 4.30 -10.17 -8.66
N TRP A 108 4.41 -9.19 -7.76
CA TRP A 108 4.84 -9.45 -6.37
C TRP A 108 3.83 -10.32 -5.61
N LEU A 109 2.53 -10.08 -5.80
CA LEU A 109 1.46 -10.89 -5.20
C LEU A 109 1.44 -12.30 -5.80
N GLU A 110 1.66 -12.46 -7.09
CA GLU A 110 1.75 -13.76 -7.76
C GLU A 110 2.96 -14.56 -7.30
N ASP A 111 4.15 -13.96 -7.26
CA ASP A 111 5.36 -14.62 -6.76
C ASP A 111 5.21 -15.00 -5.28
N ARG A 112 4.55 -14.15 -4.49
CA ARG A 112 4.20 -14.45 -3.09
C ARG A 112 3.19 -15.59 -2.99
N LYS A 113 2.13 -15.61 -3.82
CA LYS A 113 1.15 -16.69 -3.88
C LYS A 113 1.78 -18.00 -4.31
N LYS A 114 2.68 -18.00 -5.30
CA LYS A 114 3.41 -19.19 -5.75
C LYS A 114 4.33 -19.74 -4.65
N LYS A 115 5.03 -18.88 -3.92
CA LYS A 115 5.85 -19.31 -2.76
C LYS A 115 5.01 -19.89 -1.63
N ILE A 116 3.90 -19.24 -1.31
CA ILE A 116 2.96 -19.70 -0.29
C ILE A 116 2.31 -21.03 -0.71
N GLY A 117 1.86 -21.13 -1.96
CA GLY A 117 1.30 -22.36 -2.55
C GLY A 117 2.28 -23.52 -2.50
N LYS A 118 3.53 -23.34 -2.96
CA LYS A 118 4.56 -24.39 -2.86
C LYS A 118 4.79 -24.87 -1.42
N LEU A 119 4.79 -23.95 -0.45
CA LEU A 119 4.95 -24.28 0.97
C LEU A 119 3.74 -25.05 1.51
N LEU A 120 2.53 -24.66 1.11
CA LEU A 120 1.28 -25.33 1.46
C LEU A 120 1.18 -26.73 0.83
N ASP A 121 1.49 -26.85 -0.46
CA ASP A 121 1.52 -28.11 -1.20
C ASP A 121 2.52 -29.09 -0.57
N SER A 122 3.71 -28.60 -0.17
CA SER A 122 4.70 -29.41 0.55
C SER A 122 4.24 -29.90 1.93
N ASN A 123 3.31 -29.19 2.56
CA ASN A 123 2.69 -29.57 3.83
C ASN A 123 1.32 -30.27 3.65
N GLY A 124 0.87 -30.50 2.41
CA GLY A 124 -0.43 -31.10 2.11
C GLY A 124 -1.63 -30.24 2.56
N LEU A 125 -1.45 -28.93 2.69
CA LEU A 125 -2.46 -27.98 3.16
C LEU A 125 -3.02 -27.19 1.97
N ASP A 126 -4.32 -26.92 2.00
CA ASP A 126 -4.98 -26.06 1.01
C ASP A 126 -4.71 -24.56 1.29
N MET A 127 -4.82 -23.72 0.25
CA MET A 127 -4.66 -22.26 0.32
C MET A 127 -5.54 -21.61 1.38
N SER A 128 -6.73 -22.17 1.62
CA SER A 128 -7.64 -21.74 2.70
C SER A 128 -7.05 -21.91 4.10
N LYS A 129 -6.16 -22.89 4.31
CA LYS A 129 -5.51 -23.23 5.59
C LYS A 129 -4.11 -22.63 5.74
N SER A 130 -3.75 -21.66 4.90
CA SER A 130 -2.45 -20.96 4.95
C SER A 130 -2.11 -20.34 6.31
N TYR A 131 -3.12 -19.95 7.09
CA TYR A 131 -2.96 -19.44 8.45
C TYR A 131 -2.37 -20.46 9.44
N MET A 132 -2.44 -21.76 9.14
CA MET A 132 -1.92 -22.84 9.99
C MET A 132 -0.38 -22.93 9.96
N LEU A 133 0.25 -22.28 8.98
CA LEU A 133 1.71 -22.19 8.86
C LEU A 133 2.29 -20.93 9.53
N ASP A 134 1.44 -20.03 10.03
CA ASP A 134 1.90 -18.86 10.76
C ASP A 134 2.26 -19.22 12.20
N THR A 135 3.45 -18.82 12.64
CA THR A 135 3.80 -18.89 14.07
C THR A 135 2.98 -17.88 14.88
N GLN A 136 2.85 -18.10 16.19
CA GLN A 136 2.16 -17.18 17.09
C GLN A 136 2.69 -15.74 16.95
N ASP A 137 4.02 -15.56 16.92
CA ASP A 137 4.66 -14.25 16.75
C ASP A 137 4.31 -13.59 15.41
N MET A 138 4.24 -14.37 14.32
CA MET A 138 3.86 -13.87 13.00
C MET A 138 2.39 -13.47 12.94
N ALA A 139 1.51 -14.23 13.59
CA ALA A 139 0.10 -13.91 13.68
C ALA A 139 -0.11 -12.63 14.50
N GLU A 140 0.52 -12.51 15.68
CA GLU A 140 0.43 -11.30 16.51
C GLU A 140 0.95 -10.05 15.78
N ALA A 141 2.06 -10.16 15.06
CA ALA A 141 2.59 -9.05 14.28
C ALA A 141 1.62 -8.62 13.15
N LYS A 142 0.94 -9.58 12.51
CA LYS A 142 -0.09 -9.29 11.49
C LYS A 142 -1.30 -8.60 12.10
N TYR A 143 -1.81 -9.10 13.23
CA TYR A 143 -2.96 -8.50 13.92
C TYR A 143 -2.65 -7.10 14.46
N LYS A 144 -1.50 -6.90 15.12
CA LYS A 144 -1.04 -5.58 15.58
C LYS A 144 -0.86 -4.59 14.43
N LYS A 145 -0.49 -5.06 13.23
CA LYS A 145 -0.42 -4.21 12.02
C LYS A 145 -1.79 -3.85 11.45
N TRP A 146 -2.79 -4.70 11.66
CA TRP A 146 -4.17 -4.47 11.25
C TRP A 146 -4.95 -3.61 12.23
N GLU A 147 -4.61 -3.68 13.53
CA GLU A 147 -5.05 -2.76 14.56
C GLU A 147 -4.46 -1.36 14.31
N LYS A 148 -5.18 -0.57 13.52
CA LYS A 148 -4.86 0.84 13.35
C LYS A 148 -5.48 1.62 14.49
N GLU A 149 -4.66 2.38 15.22
CA GLU A 149 -5.21 3.35 16.15
C GLU A 149 -6.11 4.35 15.39
N PRO A 150 -7.30 4.67 15.93
CA PRO A 150 -8.22 5.59 15.28
C PRO A 150 -7.55 6.95 15.13
N ALA A 151 -7.60 7.50 13.91
CA ALA A 151 -7.09 8.83 13.67
C ALA A 151 -7.95 9.85 14.42
N PRO A 152 -7.34 10.87 15.07
CA PRO A 152 -8.11 11.91 15.76
C PRO A 152 -8.99 12.63 14.75
N HIS A 153 -10.27 12.81 15.09
CA HIS A 153 -11.28 13.40 14.21
C HIS A 153 -11.72 14.78 14.71
N GLY A 154 -11.96 15.70 13.78
CA GLY A 154 -12.52 17.02 14.09
C GLY A 154 -11.66 17.82 15.08
N TRP A 155 -12.28 18.27 16.17
CA TRP A 155 -11.63 19.08 17.22
C TRP A 155 -10.71 18.29 18.15
N ASP A 156 -10.80 16.95 18.15
CA ASP A 156 -9.96 16.09 19.00
C ASP A 156 -8.49 16.09 18.56
N VAL A 157 -8.18 16.65 17.38
CA VAL A 157 -6.81 16.87 16.88
C VAL A 157 -6.00 17.86 17.75
N PHE A 158 -6.66 18.66 18.58
CA PHE A 158 -6.01 19.61 19.48
C PHE A 158 -6.03 19.18 20.95
N ASN A 159 -6.42 17.94 21.22
CA ASN A 159 -6.48 17.39 22.57
C ASN A 159 -5.07 17.11 23.14
N GLN A 160 -4.92 17.15 24.47
CA GLN A 160 -3.70 16.80 25.18
C GLN A 160 -3.12 15.45 24.75
N LYS A 161 -3.99 14.44 24.50
CA LYS A 161 -3.56 13.12 24.02
C LYS A 161 -2.84 13.20 22.67
N THR A 162 -3.38 13.96 21.73
CA THR A 162 -2.76 14.11 20.40
C THR A 162 -1.45 14.90 20.45
N LEU A 163 -1.35 15.90 21.33
CA LEU A 163 -0.11 16.63 21.60
C LEU A 163 0.96 15.70 22.19
N TYR A 164 0.58 14.85 23.14
CA TYR A 164 1.43 13.83 23.71
C TYR A 164 1.88 12.81 22.66
N ASP A 165 0.96 12.30 21.83
CA ASP A 165 1.29 11.34 20.77
C ASP A 165 2.23 11.95 19.72
N ALA A 166 2.07 13.25 19.40
CA ALA A 166 2.99 13.98 18.53
C ALA A 166 4.37 14.15 19.16
N TYR A 167 4.44 14.43 20.47
CA TYR A 167 5.71 14.47 21.21
C TYR A 167 6.38 13.09 21.23
N LYS A 168 5.64 12.03 21.55
CA LYS A 168 6.11 10.63 21.55
C LYS A 168 6.64 10.20 20.18
N LYS A 169 6.02 10.65 19.08
CA LYS A 169 6.55 10.41 17.72
C LYS A 169 7.86 11.16 17.48
N ARG A 170 7.99 12.38 17.99
CA ARG A 170 9.23 13.17 17.88
C ARG A 170 10.38 12.52 18.63
N THR A 171 10.15 12.12 19.88
CA THR A 171 11.21 11.51 20.71
C THR A 171 11.74 10.21 20.12
N LYS A 172 10.92 9.45 19.41
CA LYS A 172 11.36 8.26 18.67
C LYS A 172 12.31 8.55 17.51
N ASN A 173 12.27 9.76 16.95
CA ASN A 173 13.11 10.17 15.83
C ASN A 173 14.40 10.88 16.27
N ILE A 174 14.59 11.10 17.57
CA ILE A 174 15.79 11.75 18.09
C ILE A 174 16.87 10.68 18.26
N GLU A 175 17.94 10.79 17.50
CA GLU A 175 19.14 9.97 17.65
C GLU A 175 19.99 10.50 18.81
N VAL A 176 20.29 9.64 19.78
CA VAL A 176 21.12 9.97 20.95
C VAL A 176 22.49 9.33 20.79
N ASP A 177 23.53 10.17 20.75
CA ASP A 177 24.92 9.73 20.74
C ASP A 177 25.37 9.41 22.17
N MET A 178 25.49 8.12 22.47
CA MET A 178 25.86 7.63 23.80
C MET A 178 27.32 7.96 24.17
N ASP A 179 28.22 8.08 23.19
CA ASP A 179 29.64 8.38 23.44
C ASP A 179 29.82 9.86 23.79
N ALA A 180 29.11 10.76 23.09
CA ALA A 180 29.04 12.16 23.47
C ALA A 180 28.43 12.34 24.88
N TYR A 181 27.41 11.54 25.22
CA TYR A 181 26.79 11.55 26.53
C TYR A 181 27.76 11.10 27.64
N ASN A 182 28.49 10.00 27.44
CA ASN A 182 29.46 9.49 28.41
C ASN A 182 30.61 10.47 28.63
N ARG A 183 31.14 11.08 27.56
CA ARG A 183 32.17 12.13 27.67
C ARG A 183 31.66 13.33 28.49
N ALA A 184 30.44 13.79 28.22
CA ALA A 184 29.84 14.89 28.97
C ALA A 184 29.69 14.55 30.46
N LYS A 185 29.30 13.31 30.76
CA LYS A 185 29.17 12.78 32.13
C LYS A 185 30.50 12.73 32.88
N GLU A 186 31.60 12.37 32.22
CA GLU A 186 32.93 12.36 32.83
C GLU A 186 33.48 13.77 33.05
N THR A 187 33.18 14.71 32.13
CA THR A 187 33.68 16.08 32.21
C THR A 187 32.98 16.96 33.24
N ASP A 188 31.70 16.73 33.51
CA ASP A 188 30.90 17.55 34.44
C ASP A 188 30.68 16.79 35.77
N PRO A 189 31.35 17.18 36.87
CA PRO A 189 31.10 16.58 38.18
C PRO A 189 29.66 16.78 38.68
N GLU A 190 28.96 17.80 38.18
CA GLU A 190 27.56 18.11 38.49
C GLU A 190 26.64 17.72 37.32
N PHE A 191 26.94 16.60 36.64
CA PHE A 191 26.16 16.12 35.50
C PHE A 191 24.68 15.83 35.86
N TYR A 192 24.44 15.23 37.02
CA TYR A 192 23.11 14.99 37.55
C TYR A 192 22.70 16.17 38.44
N ARG A 193 22.03 17.14 37.83
CA ARG A 193 21.63 18.39 38.50
C ARG A 193 20.32 18.21 39.27
N GLU A 194 20.32 18.67 40.52
CA GLU A 194 19.11 18.81 41.32
C GLU A 194 18.39 20.14 41.00
N ALA A 195 17.11 20.26 41.35
CA ALA A 195 16.31 21.46 41.12
C ALA A 195 16.89 22.75 41.77
N SER A 196 17.78 22.61 42.76
CA SER A 196 18.49 23.69 43.46
C SER A 196 19.81 24.11 42.79
N SER A 197 20.25 23.42 41.72
CA SER A 197 21.51 23.72 41.02
C SER A 197 21.50 25.11 40.40
N LEU A 198 22.49 25.93 40.73
CA LEU A 198 22.64 27.31 40.25
C LEU A 198 23.22 27.41 38.83
N GLN A 199 23.43 26.26 38.17
CA GLN A 199 24.02 26.17 36.83
C GLN A 199 23.03 26.53 35.71
N TYR A 200 21.76 26.75 36.04
CA TYR A 200 20.75 27.23 35.11
C TYR A 200 21.10 28.64 34.60
N GLY A 201 21.27 28.79 33.28
CA GLY A 201 21.64 30.06 32.65
C GLY A 201 23.12 30.18 32.24
N LYS A 202 23.98 29.21 32.59
CA LYS A 202 25.31 29.13 31.95
C LYS A 202 25.15 28.61 30.52
N VAL A 203 25.59 29.40 29.54
CA VAL A 203 25.52 29.04 28.12
C VAL A 203 26.55 27.95 27.85
N SER A 204 26.09 26.69 27.81
CA SER A 204 26.90 25.59 27.30
C SER A 204 27.10 25.78 25.80
N ARG A 205 28.36 25.75 25.34
CA ARG A 205 28.67 25.80 23.92
C ARG A 205 28.31 24.45 23.30
N VAL A 206 27.12 24.38 22.71
CA VAL A 206 26.66 23.21 21.96
C VAL A 206 27.42 23.16 20.64
N ALA A 207 27.85 21.96 20.23
CA ALA A 207 28.49 21.77 18.93
C ALA A 207 27.54 22.17 17.79
N GLU A 208 28.05 22.89 16.79
CA GLU A 208 27.32 23.28 15.57
C GLU A 208 26.49 22.16 14.92
N PRO A 209 27.01 20.92 14.74
CA PRO A 209 26.20 19.85 14.12
C PRO A 209 24.93 19.49 14.91
N ASN A 210 24.92 19.68 16.24
CA ASN A 210 23.73 19.44 17.05
C ASN A 210 22.70 20.57 16.88
N ILE A 211 23.17 21.80 16.66
CA ILE A 211 22.31 22.95 16.33
C ILE A 211 21.68 22.73 14.96
N ASP A 212 22.45 22.27 13.97
CA ASP A 212 21.94 21.97 12.63
C ASP A 212 20.86 20.89 12.64
N ARG A 213 21.04 19.82 13.44
CA ARG A 213 20.02 18.78 13.64
C ARG A 213 18.72 19.36 14.21
N MET A 214 18.81 20.24 15.21
CA MET A 214 17.65 20.92 15.78
C MET A 214 16.94 21.80 14.73
N VAL A 215 17.71 22.59 13.97
CA VAL A 215 17.16 23.45 12.91
C VAL A 215 16.45 22.62 11.83
N ASN A 216 17.02 21.47 11.45
CA ASN A 216 16.40 20.57 10.49
C ASN A 216 15.07 19.98 11.02
N GLU A 217 15.02 19.57 12.30
CA GLU A 217 13.78 19.12 12.94
C GLU A 217 12.69 20.20 12.93
N LEU A 218 13.07 21.45 13.20
CA LEU A 218 12.14 22.59 13.15
C LEU A 218 11.62 22.85 11.73
N LYS A 219 12.49 22.77 10.71
CA LYS A 219 12.08 22.89 9.30
C LYS A 219 11.08 21.80 8.92
N GLU A 220 11.36 20.54 9.27
CA GLU A 220 10.43 19.43 9.03
C GLU A 220 9.08 19.63 9.73
N ARG A 221 9.10 20.18 10.95
CA ARG A 221 7.86 20.52 11.68
C ARG A 221 7.04 21.55 10.94
N ASP A 222 7.68 22.58 10.40
CA ASP A 222 7.01 23.62 9.65
C ASP A 222 6.46 23.11 8.32
N GLU A 223 7.18 22.22 7.64
CA GLU A 223 6.69 21.53 6.44
C GLU A 223 5.47 20.65 6.74
N LYS A 224 5.53 19.84 7.80
CA LYS A 224 4.40 19.02 8.27
C LYS A 224 3.18 19.89 8.64
N ARG A 225 3.41 21.07 9.25
CA ARG A 225 2.35 22.04 9.57
C ARG A 225 1.71 22.61 8.30
N LYS A 226 2.51 22.98 7.29
CA LYS A 226 2.01 23.46 6.00
C LYS A 226 1.19 22.39 5.27
N ALA A 227 1.62 21.13 5.33
CA ALA A 227 0.94 19.99 4.71
C ALA A 227 -0.34 19.52 5.45
N PHE A 228 -0.60 20.04 6.67
CA PHE A 228 -1.76 19.64 7.47
C PHE A 228 -3.09 19.93 6.77
N SER A 229 -3.20 21.08 6.10
CA SER A 229 -4.36 21.44 5.28
C SER A 229 -4.07 21.11 3.81
N ARG A 230 -4.68 20.04 3.30
CA ARG A 230 -4.51 19.64 1.89
C ARG A 230 -5.55 20.33 1.02
N ARG A 231 -5.09 21.08 0.00
CA ARG A 231 -5.97 21.64 -1.04
C ARG A 231 -6.59 20.50 -1.85
N ARG A 232 -7.92 20.48 -1.97
CA ARG A 232 -8.63 19.55 -2.87
C ARG A 232 -8.46 20.05 -4.31
N LYS A 233 -8.21 19.12 -5.25
CA LYS A 233 -8.10 19.46 -6.68
C LYS A 233 -9.45 20.02 -7.15
N PHE A 234 -9.40 21.08 -7.96
CA PHE A 234 -10.58 21.60 -8.65
C PHE A 234 -11.06 20.54 -9.66
N ASN A 235 -12.38 20.33 -9.73
CA ASN A 235 -12.97 19.42 -10.70
C ASN A 235 -13.64 20.26 -11.78
N GLU A 236 -13.17 20.17 -13.02
CA GLU A 236 -13.65 20.98 -14.15
C GLU A 236 -15.07 20.58 -14.57
N ASP A 237 -15.47 19.33 -14.34
CA ASP A 237 -16.80 18.83 -14.66
C ASP A 237 -17.90 19.27 -13.67
N LYS A 238 -17.52 19.99 -12.60
CA LYS A 238 -18.49 20.43 -11.59
C LYS A 238 -19.12 21.75 -12.02
N ASP A 239 -20.45 21.81 -11.99
CA ASP A 239 -21.18 23.06 -12.19
C ASP A 239 -20.68 24.16 -11.24
N VAL A 240 -20.36 25.31 -11.82
CA VAL A 240 -19.78 26.45 -11.11
C VAL A 240 -20.91 27.32 -10.54
N ASP A 241 -21.08 27.25 -9.23
CA ASP A 241 -22.08 28.01 -8.46
C ASP A 241 -21.57 29.38 -7.96
N SER A 242 -20.35 29.79 -8.35
CA SER A 242 -19.65 30.93 -7.77
C SER A 242 -18.93 31.79 -8.81
N ILE A 243 -18.93 33.10 -8.55
CA ILE A 243 -18.31 34.13 -9.41
C ILE A 243 -16.84 34.39 -9.02
N ASN A 244 -16.49 34.22 -7.74
CA ASN A 244 -15.13 34.44 -7.24
C ASN A 244 -14.73 33.39 -6.17
N ASP A 245 -13.43 33.24 -5.90
CA ASP A 245 -12.89 32.24 -4.95
C ASP A 245 -13.44 32.40 -3.52
N ARG A 246 -13.67 33.64 -3.07
CA ARG A 246 -14.24 33.91 -1.74
C ARG A 246 -15.69 33.42 -1.67
N ASN A 247 -16.44 33.59 -2.75
CA ASN A 247 -17.81 33.10 -2.90
C ASN A 247 -17.83 31.57 -3.00
N GLU A 248 -16.90 30.95 -3.73
CA GLU A 248 -16.77 29.49 -3.79
C GLU A 248 -16.52 28.91 -2.38
N HIS A 249 -15.65 29.54 -1.59
CA HIS A 249 -15.41 29.15 -0.21
C HIS A 249 -16.63 29.34 0.70
N PHE A 250 -17.42 30.40 0.46
CA PHE A 250 -18.67 30.66 1.19
C PHE A 250 -19.74 29.62 0.83
N ASN A 251 -19.99 29.36 -0.45
CA ASN A 251 -20.89 28.30 -0.93
C ASN A 251 -20.48 26.93 -0.36
N LYS A 252 -19.18 26.58 -0.40
CA LYS A 252 -18.64 25.36 0.24
C LYS A 252 -18.88 25.30 1.75
N LYS A 253 -18.99 26.45 2.44
CA LYS A 253 -19.29 26.51 3.88
C LYS A 253 -20.78 26.26 4.12
N ILE A 254 -21.65 26.90 3.34
CA ILE A 254 -23.10 26.71 3.39
C ILE A 254 -23.46 25.26 3.07
N GLU A 255 -22.88 24.68 2.02
CA GLU A 255 -23.10 23.28 1.64
C GLU A 255 -22.72 22.30 2.76
N ARG A 256 -21.63 22.57 3.49
CA ARG A 256 -21.22 21.74 4.63
C ARG A 256 -22.19 21.82 5.82
N ALA A 257 -22.81 22.97 6.05
CA ALA A 257 -23.71 23.17 7.17
C ALA A 257 -25.15 22.76 6.85
N PHE A 258 -25.63 23.11 5.66
CA PHE A 258 -27.04 23.01 5.27
C PHE A 258 -27.32 21.99 4.18
N GLY A 259 -26.32 21.53 3.43
CA GLY A 259 -26.50 20.61 2.30
C GLY A 259 -27.21 19.30 2.67
N LYS A 260 -27.06 18.84 3.93
CA LYS A 260 -27.82 17.69 4.45
C LYS A 260 -29.33 17.95 4.51
N TYR A 261 -29.74 19.18 4.77
CA TYR A 261 -31.14 19.57 4.95
C TYR A 261 -31.77 20.11 3.65
N THR A 262 -30.97 20.62 2.72
CA THR A 262 -31.45 21.24 1.47
C THR A 262 -31.39 20.29 0.27
N LEU A 263 -31.16 18.99 0.50
CA LEU A 263 -30.97 17.99 -0.57
C LEU A 263 -32.21 17.82 -1.43
N GLU A 264 -33.40 17.85 -0.83
CA GLU A 264 -34.68 17.80 -1.55
C GLU A 264 -34.87 19.03 -2.45
N ILE A 265 -34.61 20.23 -1.91
CA ILE A 265 -34.71 21.49 -2.65
C ILE A 265 -33.76 21.48 -3.86
N LYS A 266 -32.54 20.99 -3.67
CA LYS A 266 -31.55 20.87 -4.75
C LYS A 266 -32.01 19.91 -5.84
N ASN A 267 -32.50 18.73 -5.46
CA ASN A 267 -33.02 17.76 -6.42
C ASN A 267 -34.25 18.29 -7.17
N ASN A 268 -35.13 19.05 -6.51
CA ASN A 268 -36.28 19.68 -7.15
C ASN A 268 -35.85 20.76 -8.16
N LEU A 269 -34.78 21.50 -7.86
CA LEU A 269 -34.18 22.47 -8.79
C LEU A 269 -33.64 21.75 -10.04
N GLU A 270 -32.89 20.66 -9.86
CA GLU A 270 -32.33 19.85 -10.95
C GLU A 270 -33.43 19.17 -11.78
N ARG A 271 -34.60 18.90 -11.19
CA ARG A 271 -35.80 18.36 -11.86
C ARG A 271 -36.71 19.41 -12.49
N GLY A 272 -36.36 20.71 -12.41
CA GLY A 272 -37.16 21.77 -13.03
C GLY A 272 -38.37 22.22 -12.20
N THR A 273 -38.26 22.25 -10.87
CA THR A 273 -39.25 22.80 -9.92
C THR A 273 -40.60 22.06 -9.86
N ALA A 274 -40.73 20.90 -10.48
CA ALA A 274 -41.89 20.04 -10.33
C ALA A 274 -41.95 19.46 -8.90
N LEU A 275 -43.08 19.59 -8.23
CA LEU A 275 -43.34 18.93 -6.94
C LEU A 275 -43.47 17.41 -7.18
N PRO A 276 -43.05 16.57 -6.22
CA PRO A 276 -43.33 15.13 -6.28
C PRO A 276 -44.84 14.91 -6.24
N ASP A 277 -45.36 14.07 -7.16
CA ASP A 277 -46.71 13.49 -7.05
C ASP A 277 -46.85 12.62 -5.79
#